data_AF-A0A7D8URM1-F1
#
_entry.id   AF-A0A7D8URM1-F1
#
_cell.length_a   1.000
_cell.length_b   1.000
_cell.length_c   1.000
_cell.angle_alpha   90.00
_cell.angle_beta   90.00
_cell.angle_gamma   90.00
#
_symmetry.space_group_name_H-M   'P 1'
#
loop_
_entity.id
_entity.type
_entity.pdbx_description
1 polymer ?
#
loop_
_entity_poly.entity_id
_entity_poly.type
_entity_poly.pdbx_seq_one_letter_code
_entity_poly.pdbx_strand_id
1 'polypeptide(L)'
;MGSIFPLNPMVAIMRTYILIRLAGPIFNEYIEEQNAKNISGAHKISLESVLIGYVLPAMPSLLELICSRNGWYDPLIQYQAYYNYTVFPGNTYDYSPFNTSVQEQFYNQLYGPGNCLDQIKDCAARGLNDICESADNFCYSLVEEVLPDNTNRDEYDIRELQPDPFPYAFYVDYLNTPEVQKAIGAYQNYSESSSAVGNAFSVTGDDNREIGTIEALKKLLDQGIYVLLYAGDADYNCNWLGGGVVAHEVNAPGFASAGYTNISTSDAIVHGQVKQAGLFSFARIYESGHEVPFYQPLAALEIFERVIKGRDIETGTCGVGAGSGYVTNGTVESKYREGNGTIQWEVQSANATYNTTTGAPGGLGKRDVGKRGRGLQGALSHAGKKFKI
;
A
#
# COMPACT_ATOMS: atom_id res chain seq x y z
N MET A 1 -42.28 35.06 -7.92
CA MET A 1 -41.69 34.94 -6.57
C MET A 1 -41.09 33.56 -6.47
N GLY A 2 -39.87 33.40 -6.97
CA GLY A 2 -39.11 32.15 -6.92
C GLY A 2 -38.15 32.23 -5.75
N SER A 3 -38.40 31.41 -4.73
CA SER A 3 -37.56 31.26 -3.56
C SER A 3 -36.22 30.65 -3.97
N ILE A 4 -35.19 31.48 -3.92
CA ILE A 4 -33.78 31.09 -3.89
C ILE A 4 -33.59 30.29 -2.60
N PHE A 5 -33.37 28.98 -2.71
CA PHE A 5 -32.80 28.22 -1.60
C PHE A 5 -31.35 28.68 -1.45
N PRO A 6 -30.97 29.29 -0.31
CA PRO A 6 -29.59 29.63 -0.07
C PRO A 6 -28.82 28.32 0.16
N LEU A 7 -27.86 28.04 -0.72
CA LEU A 7 -26.79 27.09 -0.42
C LEU A 7 -26.09 27.61 0.84
N ASN A 8 -26.36 26.93 1.95
CA ASN A 8 -25.72 27.18 3.23
C ASN A 8 -24.20 26.99 3.03
N PRO A 9 -23.34 27.93 3.44
CA PRO A 9 -21.90 27.75 3.34
C PRO A 9 -21.50 26.72 4.40
N MET A 10 -21.55 25.43 4.04
CA MET A 10 -20.74 24.46 4.74
C MET A 10 -19.30 24.86 4.51
N VAL A 11 -18.68 25.39 5.55
CA VAL A 11 -17.24 25.43 5.72
C VAL A 11 -16.76 23.98 5.69
N ALA A 12 -16.62 23.43 4.50
CA ALA A 12 -15.85 22.24 4.26
C ALA A 12 -14.39 22.71 4.36
N ILE A 13 -13.79 22.49 5.53
CA ILE A 13 -12.34 22.32 5.61
C ILE A 13 -12.08 21.07 4.76
N MET A 14 -11.93 21.27 3.45
CA MET A 14 -11.49 20.25 2.52
C MET A 14 -9.99 20.12 2.78
N ARG A 15 -9.65 19.34 3.81
CA ARG A 15 -8.34 18.68 3.92
C ARG A 15 -8.34 17.68 2.78
N THR A 16 -8.04 18.14 1.57
CA THR A 16 -8.08 17.31 0.38
C THR A 16 -6.87 16.37 0.44
N TYR A 17 -7.15 15.08 0.60
CA TYR A 17 -6.15 14.02 0.45
C TYR A 17 -6.33 13.46 -0.96
N ILE A 18 -5.45 13.81 -1.91
CA ILE A 18 -5.44 13.17 -3.22
C ILE A 18 -4.50 11.96 -3.14
N LEU A 19 -5.07 10.76 -3.28
CA LEU A 19 -4.41 9.48 -3.06
C LEU A 19 -4.49 8.64 -4.34
N ILE A 20 -3.43 8.69 -5.16
CA ILE A 20 -3.21 7.78 -6.30
C ILE A 20 -1.82 7.15 -6.12
N ARG A 21 -1.73 5.82 -6.27
CA ARG A 21 -0.52 4.97 -6.05
C ARG A 21 0.77 5.60 -6.60
N LEU A 22 0.73 6.07 -7.85
CA LEU A 22 1.84 6.75 -8.54
C LEU A 22 1.82 8.27 -8.36
N ALA A 23 0.63 8.88 -8.40
CA ALA A 23 0.50 10.32 -8.63
C ALA A 23 0.14 11.14 -7.39
N GLY A 24 0.07 10.55 -6.19
CA GLY A 24 -0.24 11.26 -4.94
C GLY A 24 0.64 12.50 -4.71
N PRO A 25 1.99 12.36 -4.70
CA PRO A 25 2.89 13.51 -4.63
C PRO A 25 2.69 14.51 -5.76
N ILE A 26 2.49 14.03 -6.98
CA ILE A 26 2.30 14.86 -8.19
C ILE A 26 1.04 15.72 -8.08
N PHE A 27 -0.07 15.16 -7.60
CA PHE A 27 -1.31 15.92 -7.44
C PHE A 27 -1.25 16.92 -6.30
N ASN A 28 -0.60 16.57 -5.19
CA ASN A 28 -0.42 17.50 -4.07
C ASN A 28 0.46 18.69 -4.48
N GLU A 29 1.53 18.45 -5.23
CA GLU A 29 2.32 19.54 -5.80
C GLU A 29 1.51 20.33 -6.84
N TYR A 30 0.74 19.68 -7.71
CA TYR A 30 -0.12 20.38 -8.66
C TYR A 30 -1.13 21.32 -7.96
N ILE A 31 -1.68 20.91 -6.80
CA ILE A 31 -2.52 21.78 -5.96
C ILE A 31 -1.75 23.01 -5.50
N GLU A 32 -0.53 22.85 -4.97
CA GLU A 32 0.29 23.97 -4.52
C GLU A 32 0.68 24.91 -5.68
N GLU A 33 0.96 24.35 -6.87
CA GLU A 33 1.16 25.14 -8.10
C GLU A 33 -0.11 25.94 -8.48
N GLN A 34 -1.31 25.36 -8.32
CA GLN A 34 -2.55 26.11 -8.56
C GLN A 34 -2.78 27.19 -7.50
N ASN A 35 -2.50 26.90 -6.23
CA ASN A 35 -2.60 27.86 -5.13
C ASN A 35 -1.69 29.07 -5.38
N ALA A 36 -0.47 28.85 -5.86
CA ALA A 36 0.51 29.90 -6.15
C ALA A 36 0.05 30.89 -7.23
N LYS A 37 -0.85 30.48 -8.13
CA LYS A 37 -1.39 31.34 -9.21
C LYS A 37 -2.32 32.45 -8.70
N ASN A 38 -2.80 32.38 -7.45
CA ASN A 38 -3.68 33.39 -6.83
C ASN A 38 -4.88 33.80 -7.73
N ILE A 39 -5.51 32.81 -8.37
CA ILE A 39 -6.61 33.05 -9.32
C ILE A 39 -7.81 33.64 -8.57
N SER A 40 -8.29 34.81 -9.02
CA SER A 40 -9.43 35.49 -8.39
C SER A 40 -10.68 34.62 -8.40
N GLY A 41 -11.31 34.44 -7.23
CA GLY A 41 -12.50 33.61 -7.06
C GLY A 41 -12.24 32.10 -6.94
N ALA A 42 -10.99 31.64 -7.13
CA ALA A 42 -10.65 30.25 -6.89
C ALA A 42 -10.54 29.95 -5.38
N HIS A 43 -10.98 28.76 -4.96
CA HIS A 43 -10.77 28.28 -3.61
C HIS A 43 -9.32 27.85 -3.43
N LYS A 44 -8.67 28.39 -2.38
CA LYS A 44 -7.34 27.94 -1.96
C LYS A 44 -7.47 26.69 -1.10
N ILE A 45 -6.78 25.63 -1.48
CA ILE A 45 -6.71 24.38 -0.71
C ILE A 45 -5.47 24.48 0.17
N SER A 46 -5.58 24.31 1.49
CA SER A 46 -4.41 24.38 2.39
C SER A 46 -3.94 22.97 2.69
N LEU A 47 -2.88 22.51 2.02
CA LEU A 47 -2.26 21.24 2.34
C LEU A 47 -1.36 21.40 3.58
N GLU A 48 -1.66 20.64 4.63
CA GLU A 48 -0.87 20.60 5.87
C GLU A 48 0.01 19.35 5.96
N SER A 49 -0.49 18.25 5.42
CA SER A 49 0.16 16.94 5.53
C SER A 49 -0.23 16.02 4.38
N VAL A 50 0.72 15.20 3.95
CA VAL A 50 0.58 14.16 2.94
C VAL A 50 1.03 12.84 3.55
N LEU A 51 0.07 11.92 3.71
CA LEU A 51 0.36 10.54 4.09
C LEU A 51 0.22 9.67 2.86
N ILE A 52 1.28 8.94 2.51
CA ILE A 52 1.24 8.00 1.40
C ILE A 52 1.34 6.61 2.01
N GLY A 53 0.23 5.86 1.91
CA GLY A 53 0.02 4.57 2.55
C GLY A 53 -1.26 4.45 3.38
N TYR A 54 -1.87 5.55 3.84
CA TYR A 54 -2.92 5.60 4.90
C TYR A 54 -4.41 5.61 4.50
N VAL A 55 -5.21 4.70 5.08
CA VAL A 55 -6.70 4.70 5.06
C VAL A 55 -7.23 5.13 6.41
N LEU A 56 -8.19 6.05 6.41
CA LEU A 56 -9.03 6.41 7.56
C LEU A 56 -9.93 5.25 8.00
N PRO A 57 -9.84 4.75 9.23
CA PRO A 57 -10.98 4.13 9.89
C PRO A 57 -11.81 5.22 10.57
N ALA A 58 -13.08 5.34 10.15
CA ALA A 58 -14.17 6.07 10.79
C ALA A 58 -14.18 7.62 10.72
N MET A 59 -15.05 8.14 9.83
CA MET A 59 -15.84 9.37 10.05
C MET A 59 -17.30 9.08 9.64
N PRO A 60 -18.32 9.47 10.43
CA PRO A 60 -19.71 9.01 10.25
C PRO A 60 -20.52 9.79 9.20
N SER A 61 -19.89 10.41 8.20
CA SER A 61 -20.61 11.11 7.15
C SER A 61 -19.91 11.00 5.79
N LEU A 62 -20.59 10.29 4.88
CA LEU A 62 -20.51 10.36 3.42
C LEU A 62 -19.13 10.03 2.80
N LEU A 63 -19.01 8.73 2.50
CA LEU A 63 -18.49 8.14 1.27
C LEU A 63 -17.41 8.94 0.51
N GLU A 64 -16.15 8.61 0.77
CA GLU A 64 -15.11 8.46 -0.25
C GLU A 64 -14.07 7.50 0.32
N LEU A 65 -14.29 6.22 0.03
CA LEU A 65 -13.54 5.07 0.49
C LEU A 65 -12.72 4.55 -0.70
N ILE A 66 -11.44 4.92 -0.80
CA ILE A 66 -10.50 4.23 -1.70
C ILE A 66 -9.17 4.06 -0.99
N CYS A 67 -8.68 2.82 -1.09
CA CYS A 67 -7.56 2.21 -0.41
C CYS A 67 -6.27 3.02 -0.50
N SER A 68 -5.55 3.00 0.60
CA SER A 68 -4.22 3.52 0.70
C SER A 68 -3.31 2.34 0.93
N ARG A 69 -2.37 2.26 0.00
CA ARG A 69 -1.54 1.12 -0.31
C ARG A 69 -0.10 1.53 -0.06
N ASN A 70 0.76 0.60 0.32
CA ASN A 70 2.20 0.80 0.18
C ASN A 70 2.52 1.41 -1.21
N GLY A 71 3.32 2.48 -1.23
CA GLY A 71 3.45 3.33 -2.43
C GLY A 71 4.40 2.79 -3.50
N TRP A 72 4.11 3.15 -4.76
CA TRP A 72 4.99 2.98 -5.91
C TRP A 72 5.40 4.36 -6.42
N TYR A 73 6.69 4.68 -6.28
CA TYR A 73 7.24 6.03 -6.39
C TYR A 73 8.27 6.16 -7.51
N ASP A 74 9.20 5.20 -7.58
CA ASP A 74 10.32 5.19 -8.52
C ASP A 74 10.51 3.72 -8.98
N PRO A 75 10.23 3.42 -10.26
CA PRO A 75 10.30 2.05 -10.76
C PRO A 75 11.73 1.51 -10.76
N LEU A 76 12.73 2.36 -11.04
CA LEU A 76 14.12 1.92 -11.09
C LEU A 76 14.60 1.42 -9.72
N ILE A 77 14.19 2.10 -8.64
CA ILE A 77 14.49 1.72 -7.27
C ILE A 77 13.65 0.51 -6.85
N GLN A 78 12.33 0.53 -7.09
CA GLN A 78 11.44 -0.47 -6.52
C GLN A 78 11.49 -1.81 -7.27
N TYR A 79 11.78 -1.84 -8.57
CA TYR A 79 12.03 -3.12 -9.26
C TYR A 79 13.25 -3.86 -8.71
N GLN A 80 14.29 -3.13 -8.27
CA GLN A 80 15.43 -3.75 -7.58
C GLN A 80 15.03 -4.36 -6.23
N ALA A 81 14.00 -3.79 -5.59
CA ALA A 81 13.55 -4.23 -4.30
C ALA A 81 12.89 -5.62 -4.34
N TYR A 82 12.29 -6.04 -5.45
CA TYR A 82 11.73 -7.39 -5.59
C TYR A 82 12.77 -8.49 -5.35
N TYR A 83 13.93 -8.38 -6.01
CA TYR A 83 15.05 -9.29 -5.79
C TYR A 83 15.60 -9.16 -4.38
N ASN A 84 15.75 -7.93 -3.88
CA ASN A 84 16.29 -7.70 -2.55
C ASN A 84 15.41 -8.29 -1.45
N TYR A 85 14.09 -8.24 -1.63
CA TYR A 85 13.10 -8.72 -0.67
C TYR A 85 12.91 -10.25 -0.70
N THR A 86 13.20 -10.93 -1.80
CA THR A 86 12.99 -12.40 -1.89
C THR A 86 14.27 -13.22 -1.95
N VAL A 87 15.40 -12.60 -2.30
CA VAL A 87 16.69 -13.28 -2.47
C VAL A 87 17.72 -12.78 -1.48
N PHE A 88 18.14 -11.50 -1.59
CA PHE A 88 19.16 -10.95 -0.71
C PHE A 88 19.05 -9.42 -0.57
N PRO A 89 18.86 -8.88 0.66
CA PRO A 89 19.04 -9.53 1.96
C PRO A 89 17.89 -10.46 2.39
N GLY A 90 16.78 -10.47 1.67
CA GLY A 90 15.59 -11.26 1.97
C GLY A 90 14.59 -10.55 2.88
N ASN A 91 13.34 -11.00 2.83
CA ASN A 91 12.22 -10.47 3.60
C ASN A 91 12.41 -10.77 5.09
N THR A 92 11.59 -10.14 5.92
CA THR A 92 11.67 -10.21 7.38
C THR A 92 11.03 -11.46 7.97
N TYR A 93 10.40 -12.29 7.13
CA TYR A 93 9.69 -13.51 7.51
C TYR A 93 10.53 -14.78 7.41
N ASP A 94 11.85 -14.64 7.23
CA ASP A 94 12.80 -15.76 7.09
C ASP A 94 12.38 -16.78 6.02
N TYR A 95 11.69 -16.30 4.98
CA TYR A 95 11.21 -17.14 3.89
C TYR A 95 12.05 -16.94 2.63
N SER A 96 12.68 -18.01 2.16
CA SER A 96 13.47 -18.03 0.92
C SER A 96 12.81 -18.98 -0.08
N PRO A 97 11.92 -18.47 -0.96
CA PRO A 97 11.10 -19.31 -1.83
C PRO A 97 11.85 -19.97 -2.98
N PHE A 98 12.97 -19.39 -3.42
CA PHE A 98 13.56 -19.72 -4.71
C PHE A 98 14.78 -20.64 -4.59
N ASN A 99 14.90 -21.57 -5.53
CA ASN A 99 16.14 -22.33 -5.75
C ASN A 99 17.17 -21.49 -6.53
N THR A 100 18.41 -21.95 -6.60
CA THR A 100 19.51 -21.24 -7.28
C THR A 100 19.20 -20.88 -8.73
N SER A 101 18.56 -21.79 -9.49
CA SER A 101 18.23 -21.53 -10.90
C SER A 101 17.23 -20.38 -11.05
N VAL A 102 16.22 -20.31 -10.19
CA VAL A 102 15.23 -19.23 -10.19
C VAL A 102 15.90 -17.92 -9.75
N GLN A 103 16.77 -17.95 -8.73
CA GLN A 103 17.52 -16.77 -8.29
C GLN A 103 18.44 -16.21 -9.38
N GLU A 104 19.15 -17.07 -10.11
CA GLU A 104 20.02 -16.67 -11.22
C GLU A 104 19.22 -16.10 -12.40
N GLN A 105 18.10 -16.75 -12.75
CA GLN A 105 17.22 -16.26 -13.80
C GLN A 105 16.63 -14.89 -13.43
N PHE A 106 16.15 -14.74 -12.20
CA PHE A 106 15.58 -13.51 -11.69
C PHE A 106 16.61 -12.38 -11.68
N TYR A 107 17.84 -12.65 -11.20
CA TYR A 107 18.93 -11.70 -11.24
C TYR A 107 19.22 -11.24 -12.68
N ASN A 108 19.26 -12.17 -13.64
CA ASN A 108 19.48 -11.84 -15.03
C ASN A 108 18.31 -11.03 -15.62
N GLN A 109 17.05 -11.40 -15.37
CA GLN A 109 15.86 -10.66 -15.84
C GLN A 109 15.82 -9.23 -15.29
N LEU A 110 16.35 -9.02 -14.09
CA LEU A 110 16.41 -7.70 -13.47
C LEU A 110 17.63 -6.88 -13.96
N TYR A 111 18.83 -7.41 -13.76
CA TYR A 111 20.11 -6.69 -13.93
C TYR A 111 20.85 -6.98 -15.24
N GLY A 112 20.41 -7.99 -16.01
CA GLY A 112 21.08 -8.41 -17.24
C GLY A 112 21.00 -7.35 -18.36
N PRO A 113 21.98 -7.29 -19.28
CA PRO A 113 22.00 -6.29 -20.34
C PRO A 113 20.74 -6.32 -21.21
N GLY A 114 20.08 -5.16 -21.36
CA GLY A 114 18.85 -5.01 -22.13
C GLY A 114 17.57 -5.53 -21.45
N ASN A 115 17.66 -5.99 -20.20
CA ASN A 115 16.51 -6.46 -19.44
C ASN A 115 15.90 -5.32 -18.60
N CYS A 116 15.21 -5.63 -17.51
CA CYS A 116 14.26 -4.72 -16.87
C CYS A 116 14.86 -3.35 -16.53
N LEU A 117 15.97 -3.27 -15.79
CA LEU A 117 16.53 -1.97 -15.39
C LEU A 117 17.05 -1.16 -16.58
N ASP A 118 17.53 -1.81 -17.64
CA ASP A 118 17.98 -1.09 -18.85
C ASP A 118 16.80 -0.54 -19.65
N GLN A 119 15.69 -1.28 -19.70
CA GLN A 119 14.46 -0.81 -20.34
C GLN A 119 13.80 0.33 -19.56
N ILE A 120 13.79 0.28 -18.23
CA ILE A 120 13.33 1.39 -17.38
C ILE A 120 14.15 2.65 -17.65
N LYS A 121 15.49 2.51 -17.73
CA LYS A 121 16.37 3.65 -18.05
C LYS A 121 16.11 4.20 -19.45
N ASP A 122 15.84 3.36 -20.46
CA ASP A 122 15.53 3.82 -21.82
C ASP A 122 14.16 4.52 -21.87
N CYS A 123 13.15 4.01 -21.14
CA CYS A 123 11.87 4.68 -20.94
C CYS A 123 12.07 6.07 -20.30
N ALA A 124 12.81 6.16 -19.20
CA ALA A 124 13.08 7.44 -18.54
C ALA A 124 13.84 8.42 -19.44
N ALA A 125 14.79 7.93 -20.25
CA ALA A 125 15.59 8.77 -21.14
C ALA A 125 14.79 9.33 -22.34
N ARG A 126 13.85 8.55 -22.88
CA ARG A 126 13.13 8.91 -24.12
C ARG A 126 11.69 9.35 -23.90
N GLY A 127 11.04 8.86 -22.86
CA GLY A 127 9.66 9.17 -22.50
C GLY A 127 8.61 8.73 -23.54
N LEU A 128 8.96 7.85 -24.47
CA LEU A 128 8.05 7.39 -25.54
C LEU A 128 7.16 6.24 -25.03
N ASN A 129 5.86 6.31 -25.34
CA ASN A 129 4.86 5.38 -24.81
C ASN A 129 5.16 3.91 -25.14
N ASP A 130 5.57 3.62 -26.37
CA ASP A 130 5.90 2.26 -26.83
C ASP A 130 7.12 1.67 -26.11
N ILE A 131 8.12 2.50 -25.81
CA ILE A 131 9.31 2.10 -25.06
C ILE A 131 8.97 1.85 -23.60
N CYS A 132 8.17 2.74 -22.98
CA CYS A 132 7.73 2.58 -21.61
C CYS A 132 6.78 1.39 -21.44
N GLU A 133 5.85 1.18 -22.36
CA GLU A 133 4.95 0.01 -22.39
C GLU A 133 5.74 -1.29 -22.54
N SER A 134 6.78 -1.32 -23.39
CA SER A 134 7.65 -2.49 -23.51
C SER A 134 8.39 -2.78 -22.20
N ALA A 135 8.93 -1.74 -21.56
CA ALA A 135 9.58 -1.87 -20.27
C ALA A 135 8.62 -2.41 -19.22
N ASP A 136 7.42 -1.83 -19.13
CA ASP A 136 6.32 -2.20 -18.23
C ASP A 136 5.99 -3.69 -18.35
N ASN A 137 5.63 -4.13 -19.55
CA ASN A 137 5.29 -5.54 -19.81
C ASN A 137 6.44 -6.49 -19.46
N PHE A 138 7.68 -6.13 -19.80
CA PHE A 138 8.85 -6.97 -19.53
C PHE A 138 9.10 -7.11 -18.02
N CYS A 139 9.13 -5.98 -17.31
CA CYS A 139 9.43 -5.96 -15.88
C CYS A 139 8.30 -6.61 -15.07
N TYR A 140 7.04 -6.32 -15.40
CA TYR A 140 5.88 -6.97 -14.78
C TYR A 140 5.97 -8.50 -14.92
N SER A 141 6.09 -9.00 -16.15
CA SER A 141 6.03 -10.45 -16.42
C SER A 141 7.25 -11.23 -15.93
N LEU A 142 8.42 -10.60 -15.83
CA LEU A 142 9.69 -11.31 -15.57
C LEU A 142 10.39 -10.91 -14.28
N VAL A 143 9.89 -9.90 -13.56
CA VAL A 143 10.47 -9.43 -12.29
C VAL A 143 9.42 -9.41 -11.19
N GLU A 144 8.25 -8.79 -11.43
CA GLU A 144 7.17 -8.72 -10.42
C GLU A 144 6.52 -10.09 -10.21
N GLU A 145 6.09 -10.75 -11.28
CA GLU A 145 5.35 -12.04 -11.20
C GLU A 145 6.20 -13.24 -10.75
N VAL A 146 7.51 -13.08 -10.51
CA VAL A 146 8.42 -14.17 -10.13
C VAL A 146 7.97 -14.88 -8.85
N LEU A 147 7.50 -14.15 -7.83
CA LEU A 147 6.97 -14.75 -6.61
C LEU A 147 5.69 -15.56 -6.85
N PRO A 148 4.58 -14.97 -7.34
CA PRO A 148 3.32 -15.71 -7.53
C PRO A 148 3.49 -16.89 -8.49
N ASP A 149 4.20 -16.72 -9.62
CA ASP A 149 4.40 -17.77 -10.63
C ASP A 149 5.14 -19.01 -10.09
N ASN A 150 6.06 -18.82 -9.14
CA ASN A 150 6.88 -19.90 -8.61
C ASN A 150 6.34 -20.50 -7.30
N THR A 151 5.42 -19.81 -6.62
CA THR A 151 5.06 -20.17 -5.23
C THR A 151 3.58 -20.16 -4.90
N ASN A 152 2.73 -19.58 -5.76
CA ASN A 152 1.31 -19.34 -5.48
C ASN A 152 1.09 -18.50 -4.20
N ARG A 153 2.06 -17.65 -3.84
CA ARG A 153 1.96 -16.66 -2.76
C ARG A 153 1.27 -15.40 -3.25
N ASP A 154 0.59 -14.70 -2.34
CA ASP A 154 0.03 -13.39 -2.65
C ASP A 154 1.15 -12.33 -2.75
N GLU A 155 1.05 -11.45 -3.75
CA GLU A 155 1.96 -10.34 -3.95
C GLU A 155 1.73 -9.20 -2.94
N TYR A 156 0.53 -9.10 -2.37
CA TYR A 156 0.16 -8.08 -1.40
C TYR A 156 0.46 -8.49 0.04
N ASP A 157 0.63 -9.79 0.30
CA ASP A 157 1.10 -10.33 1.58
C ASP A 157 1.86 -11.64 1.36
N ILE A 158 3.19 -11.61 1.49
CA ILE A 158 4.04 -12.79 1.29
C ILE A 158 3.72 -13.92 2.27
N ARG A 159 2.99 -13.67 3.36
CA ARG A 159 2.59 -14.69 4.32
C ARG A 159 1.45 -15.54 3.81
N GLU A 160 0.66 -15.07 2.86
CA GLU A 160 -0.56 -15.72 2.38
C GLU A 160 -0.35 -16.47 1.06
N LEU A 161 -1.24 -17.44 0.80
CA LEU A 161 -1.32 -18.19 -0.45
C LEU A 161 -2.59 -17.82 -1.20
N GLN A 162 -2.54 -17.81 -2.53
CA GLN A 162 -3.71 -17.50 -3.35
C GLN A 162 -4.69 -18.69 -3.47
N PRO A 163 -6.02 -18.45 -3.47
CA PRO A 163 -6.69 -17.16 -3.26
C PRO A 163 -6.62 -16.69 -1.79
N ASP A 164 -6.24 -15.43 -1.59
CA ASP A 164 -6.23 -14.78 -0.28
C ASP A 164 -7.62 -14.17 0.04
N PRO A 165 -8.24 -14.50 1.19
CA PRO A 165 -9.50 -13.88 1.62
C PRO A 165 -9.34 -12.50 2.26
N PHE A 166 -8.12 -11.98 2.39
CA PHE A 166 -7.79 -10.73 3.07
C PHE A 166 -7.15 -9.69 2.13
N PRO A 167 -7.48 -8.39 2.30
CA PRO A 167 -8.62 -7.85 3.03
C PRO A 167 -9.96 -8.35 2.47
N TYR A 168 -11.04 -8.27 3.26
CA TYR A 168 -12.33 -8.84 2.84
C TYR A 168 -13.00 -8.06 1.70
N ALA A 169 -13.60 -8.78 0.75
CA ALA A 169 -14.33 -8.20 -0.38
C ALA A 169 -15.86 -8.05 -0.21
N PHE A 170 -16.42 -8.36 0.97
CA PHE A 170 -17.90 -8.35 1.17
C PHE A 170 -18.55 -6.96 0.94
N TYR A 171 -17.76 -5.89 1.01
CA TYR A 171 -18.24 -4.53 0.81
C TYR A 171 -18.67 -4.28 -0.65
N VAL A 172 -18.15 -5.03 -1.62
CA VAL A 172 -18.56 -4.95 -3.03
C VAL A 172 -20.04 -5.29 -3.17
N ASP A 173 -20.50 -6.35 -2.52
CA ASP A 173 -21.91 -6.75 -2.51
C ASP A 173 -22.78 -5.70 -1.80
N TYR A 174 -22.29 -5.17 -0.67
CA TYR A 174 -22.99 -4.14 0.10
C TYR A 174 -23.19 -2.85 -0.70
N LEU A 175 -22.14 -2.35 -1.36
CA LEU A 175 -22.17 -1.15 -2.19
C LEU A 175 -23.09 -1.31 -3.41
N ASN A 176 -23.33 -2.54 -3.86
CA ASN A 176 -24.24 -2.86 -4.95
C ASN A 176 -25.69 -3.13 -4.53
N THR A 177 -26.04 -2.93 -3.26
CA THR A 177 -27.45 -3.00 -2.84
C THR A 177 -28.23 -1.77 -3.35
N PRO A 178 -29.49 -1.94 -3.80
CA PRO A 178 -30.30 -0.81 -4.30
C PRO A 178 -30.48 0.31 -3.28
N GLU A 179 -30.55 -0.04 -1.99
CA GLU A 179 -30.67 0.93 -0.91
C GLU A 179 -29.42 1.81 -0.80
N VAL A 180 -28.23 1.20 -0.79
CA VAL A 180 -26.95 1.94 -0.70
C VAL A 180 -26.73 2.77 -1.94
N GLN A 181 -26.88 2.21 -3.15
CA GLN A 181 -26.73 2.96 -4.40
C GLN A 181 -27.66 4.18 -4.44
N LYS A 182 -28.93 4.01 -4.06
CA LYS A 182 -29.89 5.12 -3.99
C LYS A 182 -29.48 6.16 -2.95
N ALA A 183 -28.99 5.73 -1.78
CA ALA A 183 -28.59 6.64 -0.71
C ALA A 183 -27.40 7.51 -1.09
N ILE A 184 -26.43 6.96 -1.85
CA ILE A 184 -25.22 7.67 -2.27
C ILE A 184 -25.36 8.35 -3.66
N GLY A 185 -26.48 8.15 -4.34
CA GLY A 185 -26.71 8.70 -5.69
C GLY A 185 -25.90 7.99 -6.78
N ALA A 186 -25.50 6.73 -6.58
CA ALA A 186 -24.80 5.94 -7.58
C ALA A 186 -25.77 5.45 -8.67
N TYR A 187 -25.39 5.65 -9.93
CA TYR A 187 -26.17 5.23 -11.10
C TYR A 187 -25.65 3.93 -11.73
N GLN A 188 -24.49 3.45 -11.28
CA GLN A 188 -23.82 2.29 -11.83
C GLN A 188 -23.39 1.34 -10.70
N ASN A 189 -23.31 0.06 -11.03
CA ASN A 189 -22.73 -0.93 -10.13
C ASN A 189 -21.27 -0.61 -9.83
N TYR A 190 -20.93 -0.75 -8.55
CA TYR A 190 -19.58 -0.64 -8.05
C TYR A 190 -18.78 -1.87 -8.48
N SER A 191 -17.53 -1.63 -8.87
CA SER A 191 -16.49 -2.63 -9.07
C SER A 191 -15.22 -2.09 -8.44
N GLU A 192 -14.42 -2.96 -7.84
CA GLU A 192 -13.21 -2.56 -7.10
C GLU A 192 -12.14 -1.96 -8.01
N SER A 193 -12.06 -2.45 -9.25
CA SER A 193 -11.12 -1.98 -10.25
C SER A 193 -11.78 -1.86 -11.63
N SER A 194 -11.14 -1.10 -12.53
CA SER A 194 -11.56 -0.92 -13.91
C SER A 194 -10.44 -1.32 -14.85
N SER A 195 -10.60 -2.45 -15.55
CA SER A 195 -9.63 -2.91 -16.55
C SER A 195 -9.45 -1.92 -17.70
N ALA A 196 -10.50 -1.17 -18.05
CA ALA A 196 -10.40 -0.12 -19.07
C ALA A 196 -9.44 1.01 -18.64
N VAL A 197 -9.48 1.40 -17.38
CA VAL A 197 -8.55 2.41 -16.83
C VAL A 197 -7.15 1.81 -16.71
N GLY A 198 -7.01 0.60 -16.14
CA GLY A 198 -5.71 -0.08 -16.03
C GLY A 198 -5.02 -0.22 -17.39
N ASN A 199 -5.74 -0.70 -18.41
CA ASN A 199 -5.21 -0.81 -19.77
C ASN A 199 -4.80 0.55 -20.34
N ALA A 200 -5.54 1.63 -20.05
CA ALA A 200 -5.19 2.96 -20.55
C ALA A 200 -3.86 3.49 -19.98
N PHE A 201 -3.52 3.13 -18.74
CA PHE A 201 -2.22 3.45 -18.12
C PHE A 201 -1.12 2.48 -18.60
N SER A 202 -1.45 1.21 -18.82
CA SER A 202 -0.49 0.20 -19.28
C SER A 202 0.01 0.49 -20.71
N VAL A 203 -0.88 0.88 -21.64
CA VAL A 203 -0.48 1.21 -23.02
C VAL A 203 0.37 2.48 -23.14
N THR A 204 0.47 3.27 -22.07
CA THR A 204 1.37 4.42 -21.98
C THR A 204 2.61 4.15 -21.13
N GLY A 205 2.70 2.95 -20.54
CA GLY A 205 3.81 2.48 -19.71
C GLY A 205 3.99 3.27 -18.42
N ASP A 206 2.88 3.74 -17.83
CA ASP A 206 2.93 4.68 -16.71
C ASP A 206 3.54 4.09 -15.43
N ASP A 207 3.42 2.78 -15.21
CA ASP A 207 3.97 2.12 -14.01
C ASP A 207 5.51 2.12 -14.01
N ASN A 208 6.11 2.06 -15.21
CA ASN A 208 7.56 2.11 -15.42
C ASN A 208 8.10 3.49 -15.79
N ARG A 209 7.25 4.51 -15.78
CA ARG A 209 7.62 5.87 -16.15
C ARG A 209 8.07 6.64 -14.92
N GLU A 210 9.24 7.27 -15.02
CA GLU A 210 9.65 8.27 -14.03
C GLU A 210 8.82 9.55 -14.24
N ILE A 211 8.01 9.90 -13.24
CA ILE A 211 7.08 11.05 -13.30
C ILE A 211 7.47 12.19 -12.35
N GLY A 212 8.63 12.11 -11.71
CA GLY A 212 9.15 13.14 -10.80
C GLY A 212 8.59 13.02 -9.39
N THR A 213 8.30 11.80 -8.93
CA THR A 213 7.65 11.57 -7.63
C THR A 213 8.54 12.01 -6.48
N ILE A 214 9.84 11.68 -6.54
CA ILE A 214 10.83 12.06 -5.53
C ILE A 214 11.01 13.59 -5.50
N GLU A 215 11.06 14.24 -6.66
CA GLU A 215 11.11 15.70 -6.78
C GLU A 215 9.87 16.35 -6.19
N ALA A 216 8.68 15.80 -6.43
CA ALA A 216 7.45 16.30 -5.84
C ALA A 216 7.48 16.17 -4.31
N LEU A 217 7.94 15.04 -3.77
CA LEU A 217 8.13 14.86 -2.32
C LEU A 217 9.07 15.91 -1.73
N LYS A 218 10.20 16.22 -2.41
CA LYS A 218 11.14 17.28 -2.01
C LYS A 218 10.46 18.65 -1.96
N LYS A 219 9.72 19.01 -3.01
CA LYS A 219 9.00 20.29 -3.08
C LYS A 219 7.96 20.42 -1.97
N LEU A 220 7.18 19.38 -1.71
CA LEU A 220 6.18 19.36 -0.63
C LEU A 220 6.84 19.63 0.73
N LEU A 221 8.00 19.02 0.99
CA LEU A 221 8.78 19.29 2.20
C LEU A 221 9.29 20.73 2.28
N ASP A 222 9.81 21.27 1.17
CA ASP A 222 10.27 22.67 1.10
C ASP A 222 9.12 23.67 1.34
N GLN A 223 7.90 23.30 0.98
CA GLN A 223 6.67 24.05 1.24
C GLN A 223 6.17 23.92 2.70
N GLY A 224 6.84 23.11 3.52
CA GLY A 224 6.48 22.91 4.93
C GLY A 224 5.34 21.92 5.14
N ILE A 225 5.05 21.06 4.16
CA ILE A 225 4.04 20.00 4.26
C ILE A 225 4.65 18.80 5.00
N TYR A 226 3.91 18.24 5.96
CA TYR A 226 4.33 17.01 6.63
C TYR A 226 4.17 15.82 5.70
N VAL A 227 5.28 15.21 5.28
CA VAL A 227 5.29 14.01 4.43
C VAL A 227 5.67 12.77 5.24
N LEU A 228 4.77 11.79 5.29
CA LEU A 228 5.03 10.44 5.79
C LEU A 228 4.94 9.43 4.64
N LEU A 229 6.01 8.67 4.44
CA LEU A 229 6.01 7.43 3.67
C LEU A 229 5.93 6.25 4.64
N TYR A 230 5.14 5.23 4.33
CA TYR A 230 5.22 3.99 5.08
C TYR A 230 4.94 2.78 4.22
N ALA A 231 5.40 1.62 4.71
CA ALA A 231 5.17 0.34 4.08
C ALA A 231 4.95 -0.74 5.14
N GLY A 232 3.94 -1.59 4.92
CA GLY A 232 3.82 -2.88 5.58
C GLY A 232 4.98 -3.80 5.18
N ASP A 233 5.55 -4.52 6.13
CA ASP A 233 6.75 -5.32 5.92
C ASP A 233 6.53 -6.72 5.37
N ALA A 234 5.26 -7.14 5.19
CA ALA A 234 4.86 -8.37 4.50
C ALA A 234 4.51 -8.15 3.02
N ASP A 235 4.28 -6.91 2.61
CA ASP A 235 4.00 -6.58 1.22
C ASP A 235 5.22 -6.88 0.32
N TYR A 236 5.01 -7.67 -0.72
CA TYR A 236 6.04 -7.98 -1.72
C TYR A 236 6.05 -6.94 -2.84
N ASN A 237 4.87 -6.54 -3.34
CA ASN A 237 4.70 -5.65 -4.48
C ASN A 237 5.30 -4.26 -4.21
N CYS A 238 4.86 -3.57 -3.16
CA CYS A 238 5.41 -2.27 -2.75
C CYS A 238 6.21 -2.39 -1.44
N ASN A 239 7.18 -3.31 -1.42
CA ASN A 239 7.88 -3.66 -0.20
C ASN A 239 8.68 -2.51 0.45
N TRP A 240 8.83 -2.61 1.77
CA TRP A 240 9.46 -1.59 2.59
C TRP A 240 10.96 -1.36 2.30
N LEU A 241 11.65 -2.32 1.67
CA LEU A 241 13.06 -2.12 1.28
C LEU A 241 13.16 -1.08 0.16
N GLY A 242 12.30 -1.20 -0.87
CA GLY A 242 12.21 -0.21 -1.94
C GLY A 242 11.75 1.16 -1.42
N GLY A 243 10.69 1.17 -0.61
CA GLY A 243 10.19 2.40 0.03
C GLY A 243 11.24 3.09 0.91
N GLY A 244 12.09 2.31 1.60
CA GLY A 244 13.18 2.84 2.42
C GLY A 244 14.27 3.51 1.59
N VAL A 245 14.60 2.96 0.41
CA VAL A 245 15.55 3.58 -0.53
C VAL A 245 14.96 4.85 -1.12
N VAL A 246 13.69 4.83 -1.56
CA VAL A 246 12.99 6.03 -2.04
C VAL A 246 13.03 7.13 -0.97
N ALA A 247 12.72 6.78 0.29
CA ALA A 247 12.78 7.74 1.39
C ALA A 247 14.18 8.35 1.60
N HIS A 248 15.23 7.57 1.35
CA HIS A 248 16.60 8.08 1.37
C HIS A 248 16.87 9.09 0.24
N GLU A 249 16.40 8.79 -0.98
CA GLU A 249 16.58 9.64 -2.17
C GLU A 249 15.80 10.97 -2.13
N VAL A 250 14.73 11.03 -1.32
CA VAL A 250 14.09 12.31 -0.96
C VAL A 250 15.10 13.26 -0.31
N ASN A 251 16.12 12.74 0.39
CA ASN A 251 17.22 13.50 0.98
C ASN A 251 16.74 14.69 1.85
N ALA A 252 15.70 14.46 2.66
CA ALA A 252 15.18 15.48 3.55
C ALA A 252 16.24 15.91 4.58
N PRO A 253 16.31 17.21 4.96
CA PRO A 253 17.28 17.71 5.93
C PRO A 253 17.30 16.92 7.25
N GLY A 254 18.47 16.38 7.61
CA GLY A 254 18.66 15.59 8.84
C GLY A 254 18.21 14.12 8.76
N PHE A 255 17.54 13.71 7.68
CA PHE A 255 17.03 12.34 7.54
C PHE A 255 18.15 11.31 7.44
N ALA A 256 19.24 11.61 6.72
CA ALA A 256 20.39 10.71 6.62
C ALA A 256 21.00 10.37 7.99
N SER A 257 21.02 11.34 8.93
CA SER A 257 21.52 11.16 10.30
C SER A 257 20.50 10.57 11.28
N ALA A 258 19.22 10.51 10.92
CA ALA A 258 18.18 9.95 11.76
C ALA A 258 18.32 8.42 11.89
N GLY A 259 17.90 7.87 13.02
CA GLY A 259 17.84 6.43 13.26
C GLY A 259 16.40 5.90 13.34
N TYR A 260 16.21 4.63 13.02
CA TYR A 260 14.98 3.88 13.27
C TYR A 260 14.78 3.67 14.76
N THR A 261 13.61 4.09 15.25
CA THR A 261 13.13 3.91 16.63
C THR A 261 11.74 3.30 16.61
N ASN A 262 11.34 2.67 17.71
CA ASN A 262 10.05 1.97 17.80
C ASN A 262 8.89 2.96 17.84
N ILE A 263 7.83 2.66 17.09
CA ILE A 263 6.56 3.39 17.18
C ILE A 263 5.85 2.91 18.44
N SER A 264 5.66 3.81 19.40
CA SER A 264 4.88 3.55 20.61
C SER A 264 3.40 3.75 20.30
N THR A 265 2.53 2.86 20.76
CA THR A 265 1.06 2.95 20.63
C THR A 265 0.37 2.78 21.98
N SER A 266 -0.93 3.08 22.03
CA SER A 266 -1.72 3.04 23.27
C SER A 266 -1.88 1.65 23.90
N ASP A 267 -1.69 0.58 23.13
CA ASP A 267 -1.67 -0.80 23.63
C ASP A 267 -0.29 -1.26 24.13
N ALA A 268 0.72 -0.39 24.10
CA ALA A 268 2.11 -0.66 24.48
C ALA A 268 2.79 -1.81 23.70
N ILE A 269 2.27 -2.12 22.50
CA ILE A 269 2.89 -3.06 21.55
C ILE A 269 3.70 -2.26 20.53
N VAL A 270 4.84 -2.78 20.11
CA VAL A 270 5.62 -2.17 19.02
C VAL A 270 5.09 -2.70 17.69
N HIS A 271 4.34 -1.87 16.98
CA HIS A 271 3.76 -2.19 15.67
C HIS A 271 4.65 -1.84 14.48
N GLY A 272 5.83 -1.29 14.73
CA GLY A 272 6.73 -0.87 13.67
C GLY A 272 7.87 0.01 14.15
N GLN A 273 8.67 0.46 13.19
CA GLN A 273 9.76 1.40 13.41
C GLN A 273 9.66 2.59 12.47
N VAL A 274 10.01 3.76 12.97
CA VAL A 274 10.06 4.99 12.20
C VAL A 274 11.45 5.60 12.23
N LYS A 275 11.86 6.13 11.09
CA LYS A 275 12.98 7.06 10.95
C LYS A 275 12.39 8.41 10.55
N GLN A 276 12.69 9.47 11.30
CA GLN A 276 12.10 10.79 11.07
C GLN A 276 13.10 11.91 11.30
N ALA A 277 13.03 12.92 10.43
CA ALA A 277 13.69 14.21 10.60
C ALA A 277 12.72 15.34 10.23
N GLY A 278 12.39 16.18 11.21
CA GLY A 278 11.41 17.24 11.09
C GLY A 278 10.07 16.74 10.55
N LEU A 279 9.68 17.28 9.39
CA LEU A 279 8.43 17.00 8.68
C LEU A 279 8.50 15.81 7.72
N PHE A 280 9.62 15.09 7.66
CA PHE A 280 9.76 13.91 6.81
C PHE A 280 9.98 12.65 7.64
N SER A 281 9.20 11.61 7.37
CA SER A 281 9.32 10.31 8.03
C SER A 281 9.14 9.14 7.06
N PHE A 282 9.85 8.05 7.36
CA PHE A 282 9.61 6.73 6.78
C PHE A 282 9.33 5.73 7.88
N ALA A 283 8.17 5.05 7.82
CA ALA A 283 7.78 4.02 8.77
C ALA A 283 7.69 2.64 8.11
N ARG A 284 8.35 1.66 8.73
CA ARG A 284 8.13 0.23 8.46
C ARG A 284 7.12 -0.27 9.48
N ILE A 285 6.00 -0.81 9.01
CA ILE A 285 4.92 -1.33 9.84
C ILE A 285 5.00 -2.86 9.86
N TYR A 286 5.09 -3.43 11.04
CA TYR A 286 5.28 -4.86 11.26
C TYR A 286 4.01 -5.66 11.04
N GLU A 287 4.15 -6.92 10.64
CA GLU A 287 3.06 -7.88 10.49
C GLU A 287 1.95 -7.39 9.55
N SER A 288 2.34 -6.70 8.48
CA SER A 288 1.41 -5.99 7.61
C SER A 288 1.70 -6.17 6.13
N GLY A 289 0.70 -6.60 5.37
CA GLY A 289 0.70 -6.57 3.90
C GLY A 289 0.42 -5.17 3.34
N HIS A 290 -0.02 -5.13 2.08
CA HIS A 290 -0.17 -3.94 1.25
C HIS A 290 -1.19 -2.91 1.80
N GLU A 291 -2.33 -3.36 2.32
CA GLU A 291 -3.34 -2.51 2.98
C GLU A 291 -3.11 -2.42 4.49
N VAL A 292 -2.05 -1.73 4.91
CA VAL A 292 -1.65 -1.64 6.32
C VAL A 292 -2.78 -1.38 7.33
N PRO A 293 -3.76 -0.50 7.08
CA PRO A 293 -4.84 -0.27 8.04
C PRO A 293 -5.74 -1.48 8.30
N PHE A 294 -5.78 -2.47 7.41
CA PHE A 294 -6.45 -3.75 7.66
C PHE A 294 -5.66 -4.61 8.66
N TYR A 295 -4.34 -4.70 8.46
CA TYR A 295 -3.44 -5.54 9.26
C TYR A 295 -3.12 -4.94 10.64
N GLN A 296 -2.84 -3.63 10.67
CA GLN A 296 -2.43 -2.87 11.86
C GLN A 296 -3.32 -1.63 12.10
N PRO A 297 -4.62 -1.80 12.36
CA PRO A 297 -5.58 -0.70 12.42
C PRO A 297 -5.28 0.32 13.53
N LEU A 298 -4.81 -0.13 14.69
CA LEU A 298 -4.49 0.77 15.81
C LEU A 298 -3.28 1.65 15.47
N ALA A 299 -2.18 1.03 15.03
CA ALA A 299 -0.98 1.75 14.67
C ALA A 299 -1.23 2.73 13.52
N ALA A 300 -1.96 2.28 12.49
CA ALA A 300 -2.35 3.13 11.37
C ALA A 300 -3.11 4.37 11.88
N LEU A 301 -4.16 4.19 12.70
CA LEU A 301 -4.96 5.30 13.22
C LEU A 301 -4.14 6.29 14.04
N GLU A 302 -3.31 5.79 14.96
CA GLU A 302 -2.48 6.67 15.79
C GLU A 302 -1.44 7.43 14.97
N ILE A 303 -0.79 6.78 13.99
CA ILE A 303 0.15 7.43 13.08
C ILE A 303 -0.54 8.55 12.30
N PHE A 304 -1.75 8.29 11.78
CA PHE A 304 -2.52 9.30 11.08
C PHE A 304 -2.85 10.50 11.96
N GLU A 305 -3.36 10.25 13.16
CA GLU A 305 -3.65 11.32 14.11
C GLU A 305 -2.41 12.16 14.42
N ARG A 306 -1.23 11.54 14.51
CA ARG A 306 0.04 12.25 14.74
C ARG A 306 0.37 13.17 13.59
N VAL A 307 0.29 12.67 12.36
CA VAL A 307 0.61 13.47 11.16
C VAL A 307 -0.31 14.68 11.06
N ILE A 308 -1.64 14.50 11.15
CA ILE A 308 -2.59 15.61 10.99
C ILE A 308 -2.53 16.63 12.15
N LYS A 309 -1.97 16.24 13.30
CA LYS A 309 -1.76 17.10 14.47
C LYS A 309 -0.34 17.67 14.51
N GLY A 310 0.50 17.41 13.50
CA GLY A 310 1.89 17.87 13.47
C GLY A 310 2.72 17.31 14.63
N ARG A 311 2.62 16.00 14.88
CA ARG A 311 3.35 15.29 15.95
C ARG A 311 4.39 14.33 15.39
N ASP A 312 5.41 14.04 16.20
CA ASP A 312 6.36 12.98 15.88
C ASP A 312 5.66 11.62 15.76
N ILE A 313 6.18 10.76 14.88
CA ILE A 313 5.61 9.44 14.65
C ILE A 313 6.01 8.45 15.75
N GLU A 314 7.17 8.64 16.38
CA GLU A 314 7.69 7.72 17.42
C GLU A 314 6.74 7.60 18.61
N THR A 315 6.29 8.73 19.17
CA THR A 315 5.52 8.79 20.41
C THR A 315 4.20 9.58 20.29
N GLY A 316 4.11 10.49 19.32
CA GLY A 316 2.98 11.43 19.22
C GLY A 316 2.97 12.55 20.27
N THR A 317 4.05 12.74 21.02
CA THR A 317 4.11 13.69 22.15
C THR A 317 4.83 14.99 21.79
N CYS A 318 5.83 14.94 20.92
CA CYS A 318 6.58 16.08 20.42
C CYS A 318 5.85 16.75 19.25
N GLY A 319 5.78 18.07 19.25
CA GLY A 319 5.33 18.84 18.09
C GLY A 319 6.45 18.90 17.05
N VAL A 320 6.12 18.62 15.79
CA VAL A 320 7.02 18.77 14.64
C VAL A 320 6.46 19.85 13.72
N GLY A 321 7.34 20.71 13.23
CA GLY A 321 6.98 21.85 12.38
C GLY A 321 8.12 22.24 11.47
N ALA A 322 7.85 23.14 10.53
CA ALA A 322 8.87 23.69 9.64
C ALA A 322 10.01 24.31 10.46
N GLY A 323 11.25 23.88 10.20
CA GLY A 323 12.43 24.31 10.96
C GLY A 323 12.61 23.65 12.33
N SER A 324 11.78 22.67 12.71
CA SER A 324 12.04 21.87 13.91
C SER A 324 13.31 21.03 13.74
N GLY A 325 14.18 21.03 14.75
CA GLY A 325 15.36 20.17 14.80
C GLY A 325 15.08 18.74 15.29
N TYR A 326 13.81 18.29 15.21
CA TYR A 326 13.42 16.95 15.66
C TYR A 326 14.07 15.90 14.76
N VAL A 327 14.76 14.94 15.36
CA VAL A 327 15.40 13.81 14.67
C VAL A 327 15.25 12.60 15.57
N THR A 328 14.82 11.47 15.02
CA THR A 328 14.76 10.21 15.77
C THR A 328 16.16 9.70 16.06
N ASN A 329 16.38 9.21 17.28
CA ASN A 329 17.63 8.61 17.71
C ASN A 329 17.47 7.09 17.83
N GLY A 330 18.15 6.34 16.98
CA GLY A 330 17.96 4.90 16.88
C GLY A 330 18.97 4.23 15.96
N THR A 331 18.65 3.03 15.46
CA THR A 331 19.57 2.28 14.60
C THR A 331 19.57 2.81 13.17
N VAL A 332 20.69 2.70 12.45
CA VAL A 332 20.75 3.14 11.04
C VAL A 332 19.78 2.35 10.16
N GLU A 333 19.58 1.07 10.48
CA GLU A 333 18.72 0.13 9.76
C GLU A 333 17.65 -0.44 10.71
N SER A 334 16.48 -0.77 10.16
CA SER A 334 15.46 -1.55 10.85
C SER A 334 15.77 -3.05 10.73
N LYS A 335 16.35 -3.65 11.77
CA LYS A 335 16.88 -5.04 11.76
C LYS A 335 15.93 -6.09 12.33
N TYR A 336 14.76 -5.69 12.80
CA TYR A 336 13.78 -6.63 13.35
C TYR A 336 13.32 -7.58 12.25
N ARG A 337 13.17 -8.85 12.61
CA ARG A 337 12.71 -9.94 11.73
C ARG A 337 11.60 -10.68 12.46
N GLU A 338 10.49 -10.87 11.76
CA GLU A 338 9.26 -11.39 12.33
C GLU A 338 9.36 -12.92 12.44
N GLY A 339 10.17 -13.50 11.56
CA GLY A 339 10.31 -14.94 11.39
C GLY A 339 9.12 -15.54 10.65
N ASN A 340 9.13 -16.85 10.47
CA ASN A 340 8.14 -17.55 9.66
C ASN A 340 6.83 -17.90 10.42
N GLY A 341 6.62 -17.35 11.62
CA GLY A 341 5.54 -17.75 12.52
C GLY A 341 4.14 -17.41 12.01
N THR A 342 4.01 -16.33 11.24
CA THR A 342 2.74 -15.87 10.65
C THR A 342 2.55 -16.33 9.20
N ILE A 343 3.53 -17.04 8.63
CA ILE A 343 3.43 -17.61 7.28
C ILE A 343 2.38 -18.72 7.24
N GLN A 344 1.45 -18.58 6.30
CA GLN A 344 0.50 -19.62 5.95
C GLN A 344 1.11 -20.59 4.94
N TRP A 345 0.84 -21.87 5.16
CA TRP A 345 1.29 -22.98 4.31
C TRP A 345 0.14 -23.68 3.60
N GLU A 346 -1.09 -23.28 3.91
CA GLU A 346 -2.31 -23.74 3.27
C GLU A 346 -3.14 -22.52 2.87
N VAL A 347 -3.89 -22.65 1.78
CA VAL A 347 -4.84 -21.63 1.33
C VAL A 347 -5.91 -21.45 2.40
N GLN A 348 -6.17 -20.20 2.76
CA GLN A 348 -7.15 -19.88 3.79
C GLN A 348 -8.57 -20.05 3.26
N SER A 349 -9.49 -20.37 4.18
CA SER A 349 -10.91 -20.43 3.83
C SER A 349 -11.43 -19.03 3.48
N ALA A 350 -12.31 -18.93 2.49
CA ALA A 350 -12.99 -17.67 2.13
C ALA A 350 -13.80 -17.04 3.29
N ASN A 351 -14.08 -17.81 4.35
CA ASN A 351 -14.75 -17.34 5.57
C ASN A 351 -13.82 -17.21 6.79
N ALA A 352 -12.50 -17.29 6.58
CA ALA A 352 -11.51 -17.04 7.61
C ALA A 352 -11.68 -15.62 8.15
N THR A 353 -11.32 -15.44 9.41
CA THR A 353 -11.25 -14.10 10.03
C THR A 353 -9.79 -13.73 10.20
N TYR A 354 -9.44 -12.45 10.22
CA TYR A 354 -8.08 -11.98 10.49
C TYR A 354 -7.96 -11.57 11.96
N ASN A 355 -6.91 -12.01 12.64
CA ASN A 355 -6.61 -11.60 14.01
C ASN A 355 -5.42 -10.64 14.02
N THR A 356 -5.71 -9.35 14.14
CA THR A 356 -4.71 -8.27 14.17
C THR A 356 -3.81 -8.32 15.41
N THR A 357 -4.19 -9.03 16.47
CA THR A 357 -3.31 -9.25 17.64
C THR A 357 -2.22 -10.27 17.36
N THR A 358 -2.50 -11.27 16.50
CA THR A 358 -1.54 -12.32 16.16
C THR A 358 -0.90 -12.14 14.79
N GLY A 359 -1.37 -11.17 13.99
CA GLY A 359 -0.88 -10.95 12.62
C GLY A 359 -1.15 -12.14 11.69
N ALA A 360 -2.22 -12.91 11.93
CA ALA A 360 -2.47 -14.17 11.22
C ALA A 360 -3.98 -14.45 11.08
N PRO A 361 -4.37 -15.34 10.16
CA PRO A 361 -5.73 -15.85 10.08
C PRO A 361 -6.18 -16.46 11.42
N GLY A 362 -7.32 -16.00 11.92
CA GLY A 362 -8.06 -16.56 13.04
C GLY A 362 -8.91 -17.78 12.63
N GLY A 363 -9.56 -18.40 13.62
CA GLY A 363 -10.43 -19.55 13.38
C GLY A 363 -11.63 -19.26 12.46
N LEU A 364 -12.30 -20.32 12.00
CA LEU A 364 -13.51 -20.23 11.17
C LEU A 364 -14.53 -19.25 11.78
N GLY A 365 -15.02 -18.31 10.97
CA GLY A 365 -16.04 -17.35 11.42
C GLY A 365 -17.25 -18.05 12.04
N LYS A 366 -17.92 -17.38 12.99
CA LYS A 366 -19.02 -17.91 13.84
C LYS A 366 -20.18 -18.62 13.13
N ARG A 367 -20.23 -18.64 11.79
CA ARG A 367 -21.24 -19.36 11.00
C ARG A 367 -21.03 -20.87 10.92
N ASP A 368 -19.84 -21.41 11.22
CA ASP A 368 -19.54 -22.85 11.01
C ASP A 368 -19.43 -23.74 12.26
N VAL A 369 -19.62 -23.19 13.47
CA VAL A 369 -19.65 -24.00 14.69
C VAL A 369 -20.89 -24.93 14.74
N GLY A 370 -21.85 -24.76 13.82
CA GLY A 370 -23.12 -25.50 13.79
C GLY A 370 -23.22 -26.72 12.86
N LYS A 371 -22.23 -27.03 12.00
CA LYS A 371 -22.38 -28.09 10.98
C LYS A 371 -21.46 -29.30 11.10
N ARG A 372 -20.63 -29.40 12.14
CA ARG A 372 -19.93 -30.65 12.47
C ARG A 372 -20.52 -31.29 13.73
N GLY A 373 -21.68 -31.93 13.56
CA GLY A 373 -22.21 -32.83 14.58
C GLY A 373 -23.71 -33.07 14.47
N ARG A 374 -24.12 -34.02 13.62
CA ARG A 374 -25.20 -35.03 13.83
C ARG A 374 -25.69 -35.65 12.50
N GLY A 375 -25.56 -36.98 12.40
CA GLY A 375 -26.32 -37.88 11.51
C GLY A 375 -25.78 -37.97 10.07
N LEU A 376 -25.60 -39.14 9.42
CA LEU A 376 -26.23 -40.44 9.62
C LEU A 376 -25.26 -41.60 9.32
N GLN A 377 -25.31 -42.62 10.19
CA GLN A 377 -25.05 -44.01 9.85
C GLN A 377 -26.19 -44.56 8.98
N GLY A 378 -25.86 -45.44 8.03
CA GLY A 378 -26.79 -46.30 7.27
C GLY A 378 -26.50 -46.25 5.76
N ALA A 379 -25.68 -47.13 5.18
CA ALA A 379 -25.96 -48.52 4.80
C ALA A 379 -26.19 -48.69 3.27
N LEU A 380 -25.62 -49.78 2.73
CA LEU A 380 -25.89 -50.48 1.44
C LEU A 380 -25.18 -49.90 0.19
N SER A 381 -24.11 -50.52 -0.32
CA SER A 381 -23.95 -51.80 -1.06
C SER A 381 -24.34 -51.73 -2.55
N HIS A 382 -23.33 -51.98 -3.40
CA HIS A 382 -23.38 -52.67 -4.71
C HIS A 382 -24.58 -52.43 -5.64
N ALA A 383 -24.32 -51.80 -6.79
CA ALA A 383 -24.69 -52.33 -8.10
C ALA A 383 -24.00 -51.52 -9.21
N GLY A 384 -23.18 -52.17 -10.02
CA GLY A 384 -22.72 -51.61 -11.28
C GLY A 384 -23.83 -51.58 -12.31
N LYS A 385 -23.73 -50.65 -13.27
CA LYS A 385 -24.13 -50.86 -14.66
C LYS A 385 -23.45 -49.82 -15.56
N LYS A 386 -22.69 -50.36 -16.51
CA LYS A 386 -22.19 -49.69 -17.72
C LYS A 386 -23.34 -49.02 -18.47
N PHE A 387 -23.06 -47.93 -19.17
CA PHE A 387 -23.22 -47.84 -20.64
C PHE A 387 -22.34 -46.71 -21.21
N LYS A 388 -21.57 -47.05 -22.26
CA LYS A 388 -21.04 -46.13 -23.31
C LYS A 388 -22.25 -45.62 -24.11
N ILE A 389 -22.26 -44.42 -24.71
CA ILE A 389 -21.39 -43.85 -25.76
C ILE A 389 -21.21 -42.37 -25.48
#